data_AF-A0A257GDF2-F1
#
_entry.id   AF-A0A257GDF2-F1
#
_cell.length_a   1.000
_cell.length_b   1.000
_cell.length_c   1.000
_cell.angle_alpha   90.00
_cell.angle_beta   90.00
_cell.angle_gamma   90.00
#
_symmetry.space_group_name_H-M   'P 1'
#
loop_
_entity.id
_entity.type
_entity.pdbx_description
1 polymer ?
#
loop_
_entity_poly.entity_id
_entity_poly.type
_entity_poly.pdbx_seq_one_letter_code
_entity_poly.pdbx_strand_id
1 'polypeptide(L)'
;MEPAIIMSHALHIRLASTRRWRLALAAAAALGLGTACASAAAASPARPQTRLPARLVTCQLGHATNFNPEKQQTHADITFDTHHRLSLYLPAIGARTAPPPDATEAAEPVDSRTRVTEDPDGLTADAPGPFDRVVDLWPERVELAKTTPTGAFKTLLVSDYDPARGTARIFLGTAGDITSYDLKRIYMGECTVALNPPRGTRRR
;
A
#
# COMPACT_ATOMS: atom_id res chain seq x y z
N MET A 1 -6.61 17.12 -23.00
CA MET A 1 -7.08 17.78 -21.76
C MET A 1 -6.87 16.80 -20.63
N GLU A 2 -5.71 16.88 -19.98
CA GLU A 2 -5.31 16.01 -18.86
C GLU A 2 -5.87 16.56 -17.55
N PRO A 3 -6.49 15.73 -16.70
CA PRO A 3 -6.56 16.00 -15.28
C PRO A 3 -5.40 15.28 -14.57
N ALA A 4 -4.37 16.06 -14.21
CA ALA A 4 -3.44 15.71 -13.14
C ALA A 4 -4.13 16.01 -11.79
N ILE A 5 -4.38 14.99 -10.97
CA ILE A 5 -5.01 15.13 -9.63
C ILE A 5 -4.30 14.13 -8.70
N ILE A 6 -3.23 14.52 -8.01
CA ILE A 6 -3.19 15.05 -6.63
C ILE A 6 -3.93 14.16 -5.62
N MET A 7 -3.19 13.24 -4.99
CA MET A 7 -3.53 12.67 -3.68
C MET A 7 -2.28 12.68 -2.77
N SER A 8 -1.75 13.88 -2.49
CA SER A 8 -0.64 14.08 -1.53
C SER A 8 -0.99 15.03 -0.37
N HIS A 9 -2.24 15.48 -0.22
CA HIS A 9 -2.58 16.51 0.76
C HIS A 9 -3.80 16.18 1.61
N ALA A 10 -3.73 15.14 2.45
CA ALA A 10 -4.59 15.04 3.63
C ALA A 10 -4.06 13.99 4.63
N LEU A 11 -2.87 14.20 5.21
CA LEU A 11 -2.57 13.78 6.58
C LEU A 11 -1.24 14.40 7.03
N HIS A 12 -1.27 15.69 7.36
CA HIS A 12 -0.21 16.33 8.13
C HIS A 12 -0.64 16.36 9.60
N ILE A 13 -0.18 15.39 10.39
CA ILE A 13 -0.14 15.51 11.85
C ILE A 13 1.29 15.93 12.22
N ARG A 14 1.38 17.10 12.87
CA ARG A 14 2.59 17.83 13.20
C ARG A 14 3.43 17.13 14.28
N LEU A 15 4.73 17.01 13.98
CA LEU A 15 5.91 17.40 14.77
C LEU A 15 5.76 17.49 16.30
N ALA A 16 6.53 16.67 17.02
CA ALA A 16 7.38 17.11 18.13
C ALA A 16 8.42 16.03 18.50
N SER A 17 9.69 16.24 18.16
CA SER A 17 10.82 15.92 19.06
C SER A 17 12.12 16.40 18.44
N THR A 18 12.53 17.58 18.90
CA THR A 18 13.86 18.15 18.76
C THR A 18 14.92 17.28 19.41
N ARG A 19 15.99 16.92 18.69
CA ARG A 19 17.34 16.87 19.29
C ARG A 19 18.45 17.00 18.26
N ARG A 20 18.89 18.26 18.17
CA ARG A 20 20.23 18.75 17.80
C ARG A 20 21.33 17.68 17.89
N TRP A 21 21.97 17.37 16.77
CA TRP A 21 23.37 16.96 16.77
C TRP A 21 24.14 17.76 15.71
N ARG A 22 25.29 18.23 16.17
CA ARG A 22 26.11 19.29 15.58
C ARG A 22 26.87 18.78 14.36
N LEU A 23 27.05 19.70 13.41
CA LEU A 23 28.16 19.71 12.45
C LEU A 23 29.50 19.42 13.14
N ALA A 24 30.30 18.55 12.53
CA ALA A 24 31.74 18.56 12.67
C ALA A 24 32.35 18.46 11.26
N LEU A 25 32.83 19.60 10.77
CA LEU A 25 33.87 19.64 9.75
C LEU A 25 35.17 19.12 10.38
N ALA A 26 35.90 18.27 9.67
CA ALA A 26 37.35 18.27 9.72
C ALA A 26 37.90 17.73 8.40
N ALA A 27 38.55 18.62 7.67
CA ALA A 27 39.44 18.30 6.56
C ALA A 27 40.73 17.66 7.09
N ALA A 28 41.24 16.66 6.38
CA ALA A 28 42.64 16.28 6.45
C ALA A 28 43.08 15.80 5.07
N ALA A 29 43.82 16.66 4.38
CA ALA A 29 44.62 16.31 3.22
C ALA A 29 45.89 15.60 3.70
N ALA A 30 46.23 14.47 3.11
CA ALA A 30 47.58 13.92 3.14
C ALA A 30 47.88 13.21 1.81
N LEU A 31 48.83 13.77 1.09
CA LEU A 31 49.49 13.19 -0.09
C LEU A 31 50.29 11.96 0.34
N GLY A 32 50.10 10.85 -0.38
CA GLY A 32 50.93 9.64 -0.25
C GLY A 32 50.96 8.89 -1.59
N LEU A 33 52.08 8.99 -2.29
CA LEU A 33 52.43 8.15 -3.44
C LEU A 33 52.75 6.74 -2.97
N GLY A 34 52.17 5.72 -3.61
CA GLY A 34 52.77 4.38 -3.63
C GLY A 34 51.79 3.20 -3.50
N THR A 35 52.00 2.24 -4.40
CA THR A 35 51.62 0.82 -4.37
C THR A 35 50.21 0.41 -4.80
N ALA A 36 50.20 -0.40 -5.85
CA ALA A 36 49.07 -1.14 -6.40
C ALA A 36 48.35 -1.94 -5.31
N CYS A 37 47.03 -1.78 -5.25
CA CYS A 37 46.14 -2.70 -4.57
C CYS A 37 44.91 -2.90 -5.43
N ALA A 38 44.60 -4.19 -5.62
CA ALA A 38 43.46 -4.68 -6.36
C ALA A 38 42.19 -3.91 -5.99
N SER A 39 41.42 -3.52 -7.00
CA SER A 39 40.04 -3.09 -6.85
C SER A 39 39.21 -4.27 -6.35
N ALA A 40 39.30 -4.58 -5.05
CA ALA A 40 38.22 -5.21 -4.35
C ALA A 40 37.07 -4.21 -4.39
N ALA A 41 36.15 -4.41 -5.32
CA ALA A 41 34.85 -3.75 -5.28
C ALA A 41 34.29 -4.04 -3.89
N ALA A 42 34.35 -3.05 -3.01
CA ALA A 42 33.73 -3.10 -1.71
C ALA A 42 32.25 -3.26 -2.00
N ALA A 43 31.78 -4.52 -1.94
CA ALA A 43 30.37 -4.81 -1.84
C ALA A 43 29.91 -4.05 -0.60
N SER A 44 29.26 -2.91 -0.83
CA SER A 44 28.61 -2.18 0.25
C SER A 44 27.81 -3.20 1.02
N PRO A 45 27.98 -3.30 2.36
CA PRO A 45 27.23 -4.27 3.13
C PRO A 45 25.76 -4.05 2.82
N ALA A 46 25.12 -5.06 2.22
CA ALA A 46 23.73 -5.01 1.87
C ALA A 46 22.97 -4.65 3.15
N ARG A 47 22.41 -3.43 3.17
CA ARG A 47 21.66 -2.93 4.32
C ARG A 47 20.62 -4.00 4.66
N PRO A 48 20.48 -4.45 5.92
CA PRO A 48 19.47 -5.43 6.28
C PRO A 48 18.11 -4.96 5.76
N GLN A 49 17.60 -5.62 4.73
CA GLN A 49 16.30 -5.27 4.17
C GLN A 49 15.27 -5.74 5.18
N THR A 50 14.60 -4.79 5.83
CA THR A 50 13.42 -5.09 6.65
C THR A 50 12.46 -5.88 5.77
N ARG A 51 12.12 -7.11 6.18
CA ARG A 51 11.11 -7.91 5.48
C ARG A 51 9.74 -7.60 6.04
N LEU A 52 8.79 -7.39 5.13
CA LEU A 52 7.38 -7.35 5.46
C LEU A 52 6.87 -8.77 5.67
N PRO A 53 6.01 -9.00 6.68
CA PRO A 53 5.39 -10.30 6.89
C PRO A 53 4.41 -10.62 5.77
N ALA A 54 4.15 -11.92 5.55
CA ALA A 54 3.00 -12.31 4.75
C ALA A 54 1.72 -11.92 5.49
N ARG A 55 0.69 -11.51 4.76
CA ARG A 55 -0.57 -11.03 5.32
C ARG A 55 -1.74 -11.66 4.57
N LEU A 56 -2.71 -12.18 5.31
CA LEU A 56 -4.05 -12.44 4.81
C LEU A 56 -4.95 -11.34 5.36
N VAL A 57 -5.52 -10.54 4.47
CA VAL A 57 -6.41 -9.43 4.80
C VAL A 57 -7.82 -9.85 4.42
N THR A 58 -8.72 -9.95 5.38
CA THR A 58 -10.12 -10.34 5.15
C THR A 58 -11.02 -9.20 5.57
N CYS A 59 -11.76 -8.67 4.61
CA CYS A 59 -12.54 -7.44 4.77
C CYS A 59 -14.05 -7.68 4.67
N GLN A 60 -14.77 -6.86 5.41
CA GLN A 60 -16.20 -6.61 5.23
C GLN A 60 -16.36 -5.18 4.72
N LEU A 61 -16.97 -5.00 3.56
CA LEU A 61 -17.08 -3.70 2.88
C LEU A 61 -18.48 -3.49 2.30
N GLY A 62 -18.91 -2.23 2.24
CA GLY A 62 -20.22 -1.83 1.73
C GLY A 62 -20.17 -0.43 1.11
N HIS A 63 -21.24 -0.02 0.43
CA HIS A 63 -21.36 1.37 -0.02
C HIS A 63 -21.69 2.27 1.16
N ALA A 64 -20.90 3.33 1.32
CA ALA A 64 -21.13 4.30 2.38
C ALA A 64 -22.25 5.27 1.98
N THR A 65 -23.31 5.36 2.79
CA THR A 65 -24.50 6.17 2.46
C THR A 65 -24.45 7.58 3.05
N ASN A 66 -23.60 7.81 4.05
CA ASN A 66 -23.51 9.06 4.82
C ASN A 66 -22.06 9.55 5.01
N PHE A 67 -21.12 9.09 4.16
CA PHE A 67 -19.75 9.56 4.19
C PHE A 67 -19.69 11.04 3.78
N ASN A 68 -18.92 11.83 4.52
CA ASN A 68 -18.71 13.24 4.30
C ASN A 68 -17.20 13.52 4.40
N PRO A 69 -16.52 13.77 3.26
CA PRO A 69 -15.08 13.99 3.24
C PRO A 69 -14.64 15.28 3.97
N GLU A 70 -15.56 16.21 4.25
CA GLU A 70 -15.27 17.44 5.00
C GLU A 70 -15.26 17.21 6.51
N LYS A 71 -15.64 16.01 6.99
CA LYS A 71 -15.69 15.65 8.40
C LYS A 71 -14.67 14.56 8.72
N GLN A 72 -14.12 14.62 9.92
CA GLN A 72 -13.44 13.47 10.49
C GLN A 72 -14.50 12.47 10.95
N GLN A 73 -14.69 11.40 10.19
CA GLN A 73 -15.58 10.29 10.51
C GLN A 73 -14.77 9.03 10.80
N THR A 74 -15.07 8.40 11.93
CA THR A 74 -14.62 7.06 12.25
C THR A 74 -15.46 6.03 11.48
N HIS A 75 -15.01 4.77 11.44
CA HIS A 75 -15.79 3.70 10.82
C HIS A 75 -17.18 3.54 11.46
N ALA A 76 -17.30 3.78 12.77
CA ALA A 76 -18.57 3.71 13.50
C ALA A 76 -19.56 4.82 13.11
N ASP A 77 -19.08 5.90 12.49
CA ASP A 77 -19.92 7.01 12.02
C ASP A 77 -20.48 6.79 10.61
N ILE A 78 -20.06 5.70 9.93
CA ILE A 78 -20.42 5.40 8.55
C ILE A 78 -21.48 4.31 8.52
N THR A 79 -22.57 4.57 7.78
CA THR A 79 -23.66 3.64 7.53
C THR A 79 -23.50 3.01 6.15
N PHE A 80 -23.63 1.69 6.10
CA PHE A 80 -23.54 0.90 4.88
C PHE A 80 -24.90 0.31 4.49
N ASP A 81 -25.26 0.38 3.21
CA ASP A 81 -26.48 -0.27 2.68
C ASP A 81 -26.22 -1.67 2.10
N THR A 82 -24.96 -1.99 1.79
CA THR A 82 -24.51 -3.31 1.34
C THR A 82 -23.42 -3.89 2.22
N HIS A 83 -23.23 -5.20 2.15
CA HIS A 83 -22.21 -5.91 2.91
C HIS A 83 -21.61 -7.02 2.04
N HIS A 84 -20.31 -6.93 1.81
CA HIS A 84 -19.57 -7.81 0.93
C HIS A 84 -18.29 -8.28 1.60
N ARG A 85 -17.90 -9.50 1.28
CA ARG A 85 -16.64 -10.09 1.74
C ARG A 85 -15.59 -10.00 0.65
N LEU A 86 -14.38 -9.58 1.01
CA LEU A 86 -13.22 -9.62 0.11
C LEU A 86 -11.99 -10.05 0.91
N SER A 87 -11.26 -11.04 0.43
CA SER A 87 -10.00 -11.49 1.03
C SER A 87 -8.83 -11.31 0.07
N LEU A 88 -7.72 -10.78 0.56
CA LEU A 88 -6.48 -10.52 -0.17
C LEU A 88 -5.32 -11.26 0.51
N TYR A 89 -4.48 -11.90 -0.29
CA TYR A 89 -3.19 -12.42 0.18
C TYR A 89 -2.05 -11.55 -0.34
N LEU A 90 -1.25 -11.03 0.59
CA LEU A 90 -0.02 -10.29 0.35
C LEU A 90 1.17 -11.14 0.83
N PRO A 91 2.13 -11.50 -0.05
CA PRO A 91 3.27 -12.31 0.34
C PRO A 91 4.26 -11.55 1.22
N ALA A 92 5.14 -12.29 1.91
CA ALA A 92 6.32 -11.71 2.53
C ALA A 92 7.29 -11.23 1.44
N ILE A 93 7.67 -9.95 1.50
CA ILE A 93 8.54 -9.27 0.54
C ILE A 93 9.54 -8.37 1.28
N GLY A 94 10.55 -7.85 0.60
CA GLY A 94 11.39 -6.78 1.14
C GLY A 94 10.58 -5.49 1.25
N ALA A 95 10.75 -4.74 2.34
CA ALA A 95 10.14 -3.41 2.48
C ALA A 95 10.69 -2.47 1.41
N ARG A 96 9.81 -1.63 0.85
CA ARG A 96 10.24 -0.58 -0.08
C ARG A 96 11.21 0.37 0.63
N THR A 97 12.27 0.72 -0.07
CA THR A 97 13.23 1.76 0.34
C THR A 97 13.20 2.96 -0.61
N ALA A 98 12.60 2.81 -1.79
CA ALA A 98 12.37 3.88 -2.75
C ALA A 98 10.98 4.50 -2.52
N PRO A 99 10.80 5.79 -2.87
CA PRO A 99 9.47 6.41 -2.91
C PRO A 99 8.46 5.59 -3.74
N PRO A 100 7.15 5.75 -3.50
CA PRO A 100 6.13 5.28 -4.42
C PRO A 100 6.37 5.86 -5.82
N PRO A 101 6.19 5.07 -6.89
CA PRO A 101 6.38 5.57 -8.24
C PRO A 101 5.29 6.59 -8.58
N ASP A 102 5.61 7.54 -9.44
CA ASP A 102 4.59 8.45 -9.97
C ASP A 102 3.58 7.68 -10.85
N ALA A 103 2.37 8.22 -11.00
CA ALA A 103 1.31 7.54 -11.76
C ALA A 103 1.66 7.35 -13.25
N THR A 104 2.61 8.13 -13.77
CA THR A 104 3.09 8.09 -15.16
C THR A 104 4.33 7.22 -15.35
N GLU A 105 4.93 6.73 -14.26
CA GLU A 105 6.10 5.85 -14.34
C GLU A 105 5.70 4.43 -14.75
N ALA A 106 6.66 3.69 -15.30
CA ALA A 106 6.46 2.30 -15.66
C ALA A 106 6.07 1.48 -14.42
N ALA A 107 5.11 0.57 -14.59
CA ALA A 107 4.69 -0.31 -13.52
C ALA A 107 5.86 -1.19 -13.05
N GLU A 108 6.08 -1.21 -11.74
CA GLU A 108 7.06 -2.10 -11.14
C GLU A 108 6.57 -3.55 -11.13
N PRO A 109 7.49 -4.54 -11.15
CA PRO A 109 7.11 -5.94 -11.06
C PRO A 109 6.30 -6.24 -9.79
N VAL A 110 5.14 -6.87 -9.97
CA VAL A 110 4.28 -7.34 -8.87
C VAL A 110 4.61 -8.79 -8.53
N ASP A 111 4.70 -9.12 -7.24
CA ASP A 111 4.84 -10.52 -6.80
C ASP A 111 3.59 -11.31 -7.23
N SER A 112 3.79 -12.37 -8.02
CA SER A 112 2.71 -13.17 -8.60
C SER A 112 1.83 -13.89 -7.58
N ARG A 113 2.26 -13.95 -6.31
CA ARG A 113 1.46 -14.51 -5.22
C ARG A 113 0.46 -13.50 -4.67
N THR A 114 0.65 -12.20 -4.91
CA THR A 114 -0.30 -11.16 -4.51
C THR A 114 -1.60 -11.32 -5.28
N ARG A 115 -2.70 -11.59 -4.58
CA ARG A 115 -3.99 -11.91 -5.23
C ARG A 115 -5.19 -11.73 -4.31
N VAL A 116 -6.34 -11.50 -4.92
CA VAL A 116 -7.65 -11.76 -4.28
C VAL A 116 -7.79 -13.27 -4.07
N THR A 117 -8.09 -13.70 -2.85
CA THR A 117 -8.32 -15.10 -2.50
C THR A 117 -9.79 -15.44 -2.37
N GLU A 118 -10.64 -14.46 -2.05
CA GLU A 118 -12.09 -14.63 -1.94
C GLU A 118 -12.78 -13.33 -2.36
N ASP A 119 -13.77 -13.44 -3.25
CA ASP A 119 -14.64 -12.35 -3.70
C ASP A 119 -15.99 -12.96 -4.15
N PRO A 120 -16.81 -13.48 -3.21
CA PRO A 120 -18.04 -14.20 -3.53
C PRO A 120 -19.06 -13.35 -4.30
N ASP A 121 -19.04 -12.03 -4.09
CA ASP A 121 -20.00 -11.09 -4.70
C ASP A 121 -19.45 -10.45 -5.98
N GLY A 122 -18.22 -10.78 -6.38
CA GLY A 122 -17.63 -10.34 -7.64
C GLY A 122 -17.31 -8.84 -7.71
N LEU A 123 -16.93 -8.22 -6.59
CA LEU A 123 -16.58 -6.80 -6.55
C LEU A 123 -15.39 -6.42 -7.45
N THR A 124 -14.53 -7.39 -7.73
CA THR A 124 -13.34 -7.27 -8.58
C THR A 124 -13.48 -8.05 -9.91
N ALA A 125 -14.67 -8.56 -10.23
CA ALA A 125 -14.90 -9.40 -11.41
C ALA A 125 -14.67 -8.66 -12.75
N ASP A 126 -14.81 -7.34 -12.76
CA ASP A 126 -14.49 -6.46 -13.88
C ASP A 126 -12.98 -6.22 -14.06
N ALA A 127 -12.16 -6.71 -13.15
CA ALA A 127 -10.71 -6.67 -13.22
C ALA A 127 -10.12 -8.06 -12.87
N PRO A 128 -10.27 -9.08 -13.74
CA PRO A 128 -9.82 -10.45 -13.44
C PRO A 128 -8.31 -10.67 -13.67
N GLY A 129 -7.64 -11.44 -12.80
CA GLY A 129 -6.23 -11.84 -12.95
C GLY A 129 -5.26 -11.10 -11.99
N PRO A 130 -3.93 -11.10 -12.24
CA PRO A 130 -2.95 -10.46 -11.36
C PRO A 130 -3.09 -8.93 -11.32
N PHE A 131 -2.67 -8.31 -10.23
CA PHE A 131 -2.60 -6.85 -10.15
C PHE A 131 -1.51 -6.30 -11.07
N ASP A 132 -1.78 -5.14 -11.68
CA ASP A 132 -0.82 -4.45 -12.54
C ASP A 132 0.18 -3.63 -11.72
N ARG A 133 -0.26 -3.13 -10.56
CA ARG A 133 0.55 -2.32 -9.66
C ARG A 133 0.25 -2.65 -8.21
N VAL A 134 1.32 -2.76 -7.41
CA VAL A 134 1.24 -2.90 -5.96
C VAL A 134 2.28 -2.00 -5.29
N VAL A 135 1.81 -1.07 -4.46
CA VAL A 135 2.66 -0.22 -3.61
C VAL A 135 2.42 -0.63 -2.17
N ASP A 136 3.37 -1.39 -1.61
CA ASP A 136 3.29 -1.95 -0.26
C ASP A 136 4.22 -1.15 0.69
N LEU A 137 3.62 -0.21 1.41
CA LEU A 137 4.23 0.63 2.44
C LEU A 137 3.70 0.20 3.81
N TRP A 138 3.70 -1.09 4.10
CA TRP A 138 3.20 -1.59 5.37
C TRP A 138 4.09 -1.18 6.56
N PRO A 139 3.50 -0.81 7.73
CA PRO A 139 2.08 -0.89 8.09
C PRO A 139 1.21 0.31 7.70
N GLU A 140 1.80 1.35 7.10
CA GLU A 140 1.09 2.59 6.81
C GLU A 140 -0.01 2.38 5.76
N ARG A 141 0.31 1.71 4.64
CA ARG A 141 -0.60 1.58 3.51
C ARG A 141 -0.21 0.49 2.51
N VAL A 142 -1.20 -0.11 1.87
CA VAL A 142 -1.03 -0.96 0.69
C VAL A 142 -2.01 -0.51 -0.39
N GLU A 143 -1.49 -0.12 -1.54
CA GLU A 143 -2.29 0.21 -2.73
C GLU A 143 -2.11 -0.90 -3.76
N LEU A 144 -3.23 -1.42 -4.25
CA LEU A 144 -3.26 -2.36 -5.36
C LEU A 144 -4.11 -1.77 -6.46
N ALA A 145 -3.62 -1.80 -7.69
CA ALA A 145 -4.37 -1.31 -8.83
C ALA A 145 -4.35 -2.34 -9.95
N LYS A 146 -5.46 -2.34 -10.68
CA LYS A 146 -5.63 -3.17 -11.86
C LYS A 146 -6.46 -2.46 -12.91
N THR A 147 -6.04 -2.63 -14.15
CA THR A 147 -6.69 -2.09 -15.33
C THR A 147 -7.86 -3.00 -15.70
N THR A 148 -9.03 -2.40 -15.77
CA THR A 148 -10.26 -3.02 -16.28
C THR A 148 -10.21 -3.12 -17.81
N PRO A 149 -11.04 -3.96 -18.46
CA PRO A 149 -11.15 -4.02 -19.93
C PRO A 149 -11.49 -2.67 -20.59
N THR A 150 -12.13 -1.75 -19.86
CA THR A 150 -12.45 -0.40 -20.36
C THR A 150 -11.29 0.59 -20.22
N GLY A 151 -10.14 0.16 -19.71
CA GLY A 151 -8.96 1.00 -19.48
C GLY A 151 -8.98 1.81 -18.19
N ALA A 152 -10.02 1.66 -17.35
CA ALA A 152 -10.08 2.30 -16.04
C ALA A 152 -9.26 1.51 -15.00
N PHE A 153 -8.62 2.20 -14.05
CA PHE A 153 -7.98 1.55 -12.91
C PHE A 153 -8.99 1.30 -11.80
N LYS A 154 -9.22 0.02 -11.47
CA LYS A 154 -9.83 -0.40 -10.21
C LYS A 154 -8.74 -0.49 -9.15
N THR A 155 -8.98 0.17 -8.03
CA THR A 155 -8.02 0.38 -6.96
C THR A 155 -8.55 -0.17 -5.64
N LEU A 156 -7.69 -0.90 -4.94
CA LEU A 156 -7.88 -1.36 -3.58
C LEU A 156 -6.86 -0.66 -2.71
N LEU A 157 -7.30 -0.12 -1.58
CA LEU A 157 -6.46 0.57 -0.63
C LEU A 157 -6.69 0.00 0.77
N VAL A 158 -5.65 -0.60 1.34
CA VAL A 158 -5.63 -1.05 2.74
C VAL A 158 -4.78 -0.07 3.54
N SER A 159 -5.32 0.46 4.63
CA SER A 159 -4.67 1.51 5.44
C SER A 159 -5.09 1.45 6.90
N ASP A 160 -4.53 2.33 7.73
CA ASP A 160 -4.89 2.48 9.14
C ASP A 160 -4.79 1.16 9.93
N TYR A 161 -3.70 0.40 9.72
CA TYR A 161 -3.48 -0.84 10.45
C TYR A 161 -3.28 -0.57 11.94
N ASP A 162 -4.14 -1.18 12.76
CA ASP A 162 -4.03 -1.20 14.21
C ASP A 162 -3.39 -2.53 14.65
N PRO A 163 -2.11 -2.51 15.08
CA PRO A 163 -1.41 -3.72 15.51
C PRO A 163 -1.97 -4.33 16.80
N ALA A 164 -2.63 -3.53 17.65
CA ALA A 164 -3.21 -4.02 18.91
C ALA A 164 -4.50 -4.81 18.66
N ARG A 165 -5.28 -4.41 17.64
CA ARG A 165 -6.53 -5.09 17.24
C ARG A 165 -6.35 -6.08 16.10
N GLY A 166 -5.25 -5.99 15.36
CA GLY A 166 -5.05 -6.77 14.14
C GLY A 166 -6.05 -6.38 13.05
N THR A 167 -6.51 -5.12 13.03
CA THR A 167 -7.50 -4.62 12.07
C THR A 167 -6.92 -3.54 11.17
N ALA A 168 -7.51 -3.35 10.00
CA ALA A 168 -7.18 -2.28 9.06
C ALA A 168 -8.46 -1.79 8.39
N ARG A 169 -8.38 -0.72 7.61
CA ARG A 169 -9.48 -0.24 6.76
C ARG A 169 -9.22 -0.56 5.31
N ILE A 170 -10.29 -0.85 4.57
CA ILE A 170 -10.23 -0.97 3.11
C ILE A 170 -11.09 0.08 2.43
N PHE A 171 -10.61 0.51 1.28
CA PHE A 171 -11.35 1.24 0.29
C PHE A 171 -11.21 0.53 -1.07
N LEU A 172 -12.30 0.43 -1.83
CA LEU A 172 -12.34 -0.15 -3.17
C LEU A 172 -13.18 0.75 -4.09
N GLY A 173 -12.66 1.08 -5.26
CA GLY A 173 -13.37 1.85 -6.29
C GLY A 173 -12.52 1.99 -7.54
N THR A 174 -13.00 2.73 -8.54
CA THR A 174 -12.12 3.18 -9.64
C THR A 174 -11.41 4.48 -9.29
N ALA A 175 -10.30 4.79 -9.95
CA ALA A 175 -9.64 6.10 -9.80
C ALA A 175 -10.61 7.28 -10.09
N GLY A 176 -11.52 7.11 -11.04
CA GLY A 176 -12.56 8.10 -11.35
C GLY A 176 -13.59 8.26 -10.23
N ASP A 177 -14.04 7.16 -9.64
CA ASP A 177 -15.01 7.19 -8.54
C ASP A 177 -14.38 7.82 -7.28
N ILE A 178 -13.10 7.50 -7.01
CA ILE A 178 -12.32 8.07 -5.90
C ILE A 178 -12.19 9.59 -6.05
N THR A 179 -11.80 10.06 -7.24
CA THR A 179 -11.56 11.50 -7.49
C THR A 179 -12.84 12.31 -7.53
N SER A 180 -13.93 11.73 -8.03
CA SER A 180 -15.26 12.36 -8.05
C SER A 180 -16.04 12.22 -6.73
N TYR A 181 -15.52 11.44 -5.78
CA TYR A 181 -16.19 11.09 -4.52
C TYR A 181 -17.62 10.55 -4.74
N ASP A 182 -17.83 9.74 -5.80
CA ASP A 182 -19.13 9.11 -6.03
C ASP A 182 -19.36 7.99 -5.02
N LEU A 183 -19.99 8.33 -3.89
CA LEU A 183 -20.26 7.43 -2.78
C LEU A 183 -21.08 6.21 -3.16
N LYS A 184 -21.81 6.25 -4.28
CA LYS A 184 -22.59 5.10 -4.79
C LYS A 184 -21.73 4.05 -5.49
N ARG A 185 -20.46 4.36 -5.73
CA ARG A 185 -19.51 3.51 -6.47
C ARG A 185 -18.27 3.16 -5.67
N ILE A 186 -18.21 3.68 -4.44
CA ILE A 186 -17.11 3.50 -3.51
C ILE A 186 -17.54 2.50 -2.45
N TYR A 187 -16.78 1.42 -2.33
CA TYR A 187 -16.89 0.50 -1.21
C TYR A 187 -15.86 0.84 -0.14
N MET A 188 -16.28 0.82 1.12
CA MET A 188 -15.41 1.00 2.27
C MET A 188 -15.73 -0.01 3.35
N GLY A 189 -14.77 -0.28 4.23
CA GLY A 189 -15.04 -1.11 5.40
C GLY A 189 -13.83 -1.43 6.24
N GLU A 190 -13.96 -2.46 7.07
CA GLU A 190 -12.95 -2.92 8.01
C GLU A 190 -12.42 -4.29 7.60
N CYS A 191 -11.15 -4.53 7.88
CA CYS A 191 -10.48 -5.80 7.64
C CYS A 191 -9.87 -6.34 8.92
N THR A 192 -9.90 -7.67 9.05
CA THR A 192 -9.01 -8.41 9.94
C THR A 192 -7.73 -8.77 9.19
N VAL A 193 -6.58 -8.65 9.84
CA VAL A 193 -5.27 -8.94 9.26
C VAL A 193 -4.59 -10.06 10.04
N ALA A 194 -4.40 -11.20 9.39
CA ALA A 194 -3.58 -12.28 9.92
C ALA A 194 -2.14 -12.13 9.41
N LEU A 195 -1.19 -11.95 10.32
CA LEU A 195 0.25 -11.91 10.01
C LEU A 195 0.83 -13.32 9.96
N ASN A 196 1.67 -13.56 8.97
CA ASN A 196 2.30 -14.85 8.67
C ASN A 196 1.28 -16.01 8.71
N PRO A 197 0.16 -15.89 7.96
CA PRO A 197 -0.86 -16.91 7.97
C PRO A 197 -0.25 -18.24 7.52
N PRO A 198 -0.68 -19.38 8.10
CA PRO A 198 -0.21 -20.68 7.66
C PRO A 198 -0.46 -20.80 6.14
N ARG A 199 0.55 -21.26 5.41
CA ARG A 199 0.42 -21.49 3.96
C ARG A 199 -0.76 -22.43 3.77
N GLY A 200 -1.86 -21.92 3.23
CA GLY A 200 -3.07 -22.72 3.03
C GLY A 200 -2.72 -24.02 2.33
N THR A 201 -3.01 -25.16 2.95
CA THR A 201 -3.06 -26.45 2.27
C THR A 201 -4.01 -26.28 1.10
N ARG A 202 -3.49 -26.42 -0.13
CA ARG A 202 -4.33 -26.58 -1.34
C ARG A 202 -5.34 -27.69 -1.03
N ARG A 203 -6.58 -27.35 -0.72
CA ARG A 203 -7.67 -28.32 -0.86
C ARG A 203 -7.78 -28.57 -2.36
N ARG A 204 -7.34 -29.76 -2.75
CA ARG A 204 -7.56 -30.32 -4.09
C ARG A 204 -9.04 -30.58 -4.29
#